data_AF-A0A940AF84-F1
#
_entry.id   AF-A0A940AF84-F1
#
_cell.length_a   1.000
_cell.length_b   1.000
_cell.length_c   1.000
_cell.angle_alpha   90.00
_cell.angle_beta   90.00
_cell.angle_gamma   90.00
#
_symmetry.space_group_name_H-M   'P 1'
#
loop_
_entity.id
_entity.type
_entity.pdbx_description
1 polymer ?
#
loop_
_entity_poly.entity_id
_entity_poly.type
_entity_poly.pdbx_seq_one_letter_code
_entity_poly.pdbx_strand_id
1 'polypeptide(L)'
;MTQTGSKIPERFWTTPEGRALNTAMHCNAWDALDCLNAQIDAMTKASAETADEAIKAEIEKDKAKVVAARTACRKAMAILSDSTF
;
A
#
# COMPACT_ATOMS: atom_id res chain seq x y z
N MET A 1 -16.95 13.88 -17.21
CA MET A 1 -16.61 12.79 -16.26
C MET A 1 -15.49 11.99 -16.90
N THR A 2 -14.25 12.21 -16.47
CA THR A 2 -13.07 11.50 -16.97
C THR A 2 -13.22 10.02 -16.61
N GLN A 3 -13.28 9.15 -17.62
CA GLN A 3 -13.27 7.71 -17.40
C GLN A 3 -12.02 7.36 -16.57
N THR A 4 -12.21 7.02 -15.31
CA THR A 4 -11.25 6.25 -14.51
C THR A 4 -11.31 4.79 -14.95
N GLY A 5 -11.20 4.56 -16.25
CA GLY A 5 -11.19 3.24 -16.86
C GLY A 5 -9.78 2.68 -16.85
N SER A 6 -9.68 1.39 -16.53
CA SER A 6 -8.46 0.58 -16.57
C SER A 6 -7.48 0.97 -17.68
N LYS A 7 -6.21 1.18 -17.32
CA LYS A 7 -5.12 1.31 -18.30
C LYS A 7 -4.61 -0.05 -18.79
N ILE A 8 -4.97 -1.14 -18.13
CA ILE A 8 -4.50 -2.50 -18.44
C ILE A 8 -5.58 -3.22 -19.26
N PRO A 9 -5.30 -3.61 -20.52
CA PRO A 9 -6.28 -4.32 -21.34
C PRO A 9 -6.69 -5.65 -20.68
N GLU A 10 -7.98 -5.97 -20.65
CA GLU A 10 -8.50 -7.22 -20.04
C GLU A 10 -7.78 -8.49 -20.54
N ARG A 11 -7.41 -8.51 -21.83
CA ARG A 11 -6.65 -9.61 -22.44
C ARG A 11 -5.32 -9.90 -21.72
N PHE A 12 -4.69 -8.90 -21.10
CA PHE A 12 -3.44 -9.09 -20.35
C PHE A 12 -3.63 -10.02 -19.16
N TRP A 13 -4.75 -9.91 -18.44
CA TRP A 13 -5.02 -10.75 -17.28
C TRP A 13 -5.16 -12.24 -17.64
N THR A 14 -5.47 -12.54 -18.90
CA THR A 14 -5.54 -13.92 -19.41
C THR A 14 -4.18 -14.52 -19.80
N THR A 15 -3.10 -13.74 -19.82
CA THR A 15 -1.75 -14.24 -20.11
C THR A 15 -1.09 -14.85 -18.86
N PRO A 16 -0.04 -15.68 -19.02
CA PRO A 16 0.74 -16.16 -17.88
C PRO A 16 1.30 -15.04 -17.00
N GLU A 17 1.77 -13.94 -17.60
CA GLU A 17 2.33 -12.79 -16.90
C GLU A 17 1.26 -12.04 -16.09
N GLY A 18 0.09 -11.81 -16.69
CA GLY A 18 -1.03 -11.18 -16.01
C GLY A 18 -1.54 -12.00 -14.83
N ARG A 19 -1.66 -13.32 -14.99
CA ARG A 19 -2.00 -14.24 -13.89
C ARG A 19 -0.95 -14.24 -12.78
N ALA A 20 0.34 -14.31 -13.14
CA ALA A 20 1.43 -14.30 -12.15
C ALA A 20 1.45 -13.00 -11.34
N LEU A 21 1.26 -11.85 -12.01
CA LEU A 21 1.15 -10.56 -11.34
C LEU A 21 -0.09 -10.51 -10.43
N ASN A 22 -1.25 -10.98 -10.91
CA ASN A 22 -2.48 -11.02 -10.14
C ASN A 22 -2.31 -11.84 -8.85
N THR A 23 -1.75 -13.04 -8.95
CA THR A 23 -1.45 -13.89 -7.79
C THR A 23 -0.48 -13.22 -6.82
N ALA A 24 0.63 -12.66 -7.33
CA ALA A 24 1.62 -11.99 -6.48
C ALA A 24 1.01 -10.80 -5.71
N MET A 25 0.13 -10.04 -6.36
CA MET A 25 -0.54 -8.88 -5.73
C MET A 25 -1.66 -9.31 -4.76
N HIS A 26 -2.37 -10.41 -5.00
CA HIS A 26 -3.36 -10.95 -4.07
C HIS A 26 -2.75 -11.62 -2.83
N CYS A 27 -1.51 -12.11 -2.90
CA CYS A 27 -0.82 -12.66 -1.73
C CYS A 27 0.03 -11.58 -1.06
N ASN A 28 1.07 -11.12 -1.73
CA ASN A 28 2.15 -10.35 -1.10
C ASN A 28 1.75 -8.90 -0.81
N ALA A 29 0.83 -8.31 -1.61
CA ALA A 29 0.50 -6.90 -1.43
C ALA A 29 -0.44 -6.65 -0.24
N TRP A 30 -1.32 -7.61 0.09
CA TRP A 30 -2.13 -7.56 1.32
C TRP A 30 -1.24 -7.69 2.55
N ASP A 31 -0.34 -8.68 2.58
CA ASP A 31 0.64 -8.84 3.67
C ASP A 31 1.51 -7.58 3.85
N ALA A 32 1.94 -6.96 2.75
CA ALA A 32 2.68 -5.72 2.79
C ALA A 32 1.85 -4.56 3.37
N LEU A 33 0.56 -4.45 3.00
CA LEU A 33 -0.32 -3.43 3.58
C LEU A 33 -0.53 -3.65 5.07
N ASP A 34 -0.69 -4.88 5.51
CA ASP A 34 -0.88 -5.21 6.93
C ASP A 34 0.38 -4.89 7.74
N CYS A 35 1.56 -5.22 7.24
CA CYS A 35 2.83 -4.82 7.84
C CYS A 35 2.95 -3.29 7.97
N LEU A 36 2.62 -2.55 6.90
CA LEU A 36 2.68 -1.09 6.89
C LEU A 36 1.66 -0.47 7.86
N ASN A 37 0.44 -1.01 7.94
CA ASN A 37 -0.57 -0.56 8.90
C ASN A 37 -0.08 -0.80 10.34
N ALA A 38 0.41 -2.00 10.66
CA ALA A 38 0.92 -2.34 11.98
C ALA A 38 2.10 -1.43 12.38
N GLN A 39 2.99 -1.11 11.45
CA GLN A 39 4.09 -0.17 11.70
C GLN A 39 3.59 1.24 11.98
N ILE A 40 2.61 1.74 11.21
CA ILE A 40 1.99 3.05 11.44
C ILE A 40 1.34 3.12 12.82
N ASP A 41 0.64 2.06 13.24
CA ASP A 41 -0.01 1.98 14.55
C ASP A 41 1.05 1.99 15.68
N ALA A 42 2.12 1.21 15.53
CA ALA A 42 3.22 1.18 16.48
C ALA A 42 3.91 2.55 16.62
N MET A 43 4.20 3.23 15.50
CA MET A 43 4.79 4.56 15.51
C MET A 43 3.85 5.62 16.11
N THR A 44 2.55 5.50 15.84
CA THR A 44 1.54 6.40 16.42
C THR A 44 1.47 6.24 17.94
N LYS A 45 1.49 4.99 18.44
CA LYS A 45 1.54 4.72 19.87
C LYS A 45 2.82 5.25 20.51
N ALA A 46 3.98 4.96 19.92
CA ALA A 46 5.27 5.43 20.42
C ALA A 46 5.36 6.96 20.49
N SER A 47 4.87 7.65 19.45
CA SER A 47 4.79 9.12 19.42
C SER A 47 3.91 9.69 20.53
N ALA A 48 2.76 9.06 20.82
CA ALA A 48 1.86 9.49 21.88
C ALA A 48 2.43 9.30 23.30
N GLU A 49 3.26 8.27 23.50
CA GLU A 49 3.89 7.94 24.77
C GLU A 49 5.23 8.67 25.00
N THR A 50 5.79 9.29 23.95
CA THR A 50 7.08 9.99 24.02
C THR A 50 6.91 11.42 24.52
N ALA A 51 7.52 11.71 25.68
CA ALA A 51 7.53 13.07 26.27
C ALA A 51 8.60 13.99 25.66
N ASP A 52 9.66 13.43 25.07
CA ASP A 52 10.71 14.22 24.40
C ASP A 52 10.21 14.69 23.03
N GLU A 53 10.03 16.00 22.89
CA GLU A 53 9.50 16.61 21.66
C GLU A 53 10.41 16.43 20.44
N ALA A 54 11.73 16.34 20.62
CA ALA A 54 12.65 16.11 19.52
C ALA A 54 12.55 14.67 19.00
N ILE A 55 12.46 13.69 19.91
CA ILE A 55 12.27 12.29 19.55
C ILE A 55 10.89 12.09 18.89
N LYS A 56 9.84 12.69 19.46
CA LYS A 56 8.49 12.65 18.90
C LYS A 56 8.42 13.22 17.49
N ALA A 57 9.08 14.36 17.25
CA ALA A 57 9.15 14.98 15.92
C ALA A 57 9.83 14.05 14.90
N GLU A 58 10.91 13.35 15.29
CA GLU A 58 11.59 12.42 14.39
C GLU A 58 10.72 11.18 14.11
N ILE A 59 10.02 10.64 15.12
CA ILE A 59 9.05 9.54 14.93
C ILE A 59 7.96 9.95 13.93
N GLU A 60 7.36 11.13 14.09
CA GLU A 60 6.29 11.60 13.20
C GLU A 60 6.79 11.83 11.76
N LYS A 61 8.01 12.36 11.61
CA LYS A 61 8.67 12.55 10.31
C LYS A 61 8.88 11.22 9.59
N ASP A 62 9.36 10.19 10.30
CA ASP A 62 9.54 8.86 9.70
C ASP A 62 8.20 8.17 9.45
N LYS A 63 7.21 8.35 10.34
CA LYS A 63 5.86 7.81 10.15
C LYS A 63 5.23 8.33 8.85
N ALA A 64 5.46 9.61 8.51
CA ALA A 64 4.98 10.18 7.26
C ALA A 64 5.52 9.43 6.03
N LYS A 65 6.76 8.91 6.07
CA LYS A 65 7.33 8.08 5.00
C LYS A 65 6.61 6.74 4.90
N VAL A 66 6.31 6.09 6.02
CA VAL A 66 5.57 4.82 6.05
C VAL A 66 4.14 4.99 5.53
N VAL A 67 3.46 6.10 5.90
CA VAL A 67 2.13 6.46 5.36
C VAL A 67 2.19 6.67 3.84
N ALA A 68 3.23 7.32 3.34
CA ALA A 68 3.43 7.50 1.91
C ALA A 68 3.64 6.16 1.19
N ALA A 69 4.46 5.25 1.76
CA ALA A 69 4.67 3.90 1.23
C ALA A 69 3.36 3.10 1.18
N ARG A 70 2.58 3.09 2.27
CA ARG A 70 1.25 2.46 2.32
C ARG A 70 0.32 2.99 1.24
N THR A 71 0.32 4.31 1.03
CA THR A 71 -0.49 4.95 -0.01
C THR A 71 -0.05 4.52 -1.42
N ALA A 72 1.26 4.41 -1.66
CA ALA A 72 1.80 3.91 -2.91
C ALA A 72 1.39 2.45 -3.16
N CYS A 73 1.50 1.57 -2.15
CA CYS A 73 1.04 0.19 -2.22
C CYS A 73 -0.46 0.08 -2.56
N ARG A 74 -1.33 0.86 -1.90
CA ARG A 74 -2.77 0.87 -2.21
C ARG A 74 -3.06 1.31 -3.64
N LYS A 75 -2.34 2.32 -4.14
CA LYS A 75 -2.47 2.76 -5.54
C LYS A 75 -2.00 1.69 -6.52
N ALA A 76 -0.91 0.99 -6.21
CA ALA A 76 -0.43 -0.13 -7.02
C ALA A 76 -1.45 -1.28 -7.02
N MET A 77 -2.08 -1.59 -5.89
CA MET A 77 -3.13 -2.61 -5.81
C MET A 77 -4.43 -2.23 -6.53
N ALA A 78 -4.68 -0.95 -6.77
CA ALA A 78 -5.86 -0.53 -7.51
C ALA A 78 -5.89 -1.11 -8.94
N ILE A 79 -4.75 -1.53 -9.50
CA ILE A 79 -4.69 -2.27 -10.77
C ILE A 79 -5.45 -3.60 -10.73
N LEU A 80 -5.65 -4.18 -9.53
CA LEU A 80 -6.41 -5.42 -9.36
C LEU A 80 -7.91 -5.20 -9.53
N SER A 81 -8.41 -4.00 -9.25
CA SER A 81 -9.82 -3.63 -9.48
C SER A 81 -10.20 -3.71 -10.97
N ASP A 82 -9.19 -3.73 -11.83
CA ASP A 82 -9.32 -3.87 -13.28
C ASP A 82 -9.16 -5.33 -13.76
N SER A 83 -8.89 -6.28 -12.84
CA SER A 83 -8.78 -7.71 -13.16
C SER A 83 -10.15 -8.37 -13.06
N THR A 84 -10.54 -9.13 -14.08
CA THR A 84 -11.86 -9.77 -14.21
C THR A 84 -11.92 -11.19 -13.61
N PHE A 85 -11.03 -11.50 -12.66
CA PHE A 85 -10.96 -12.81 -12.00
C PHE A 85 -11.73 -12.85 -10.69
#